data_AF-C5KBL0-F1
#
_entry.id   AF-C5KBL0-F1
#
_cell.length_a   1.000
_cell.length_b   1.000
_cell.length_c   1.000
_cell.angle_alpha   90.00
_cell.angle_beta   90.00
_cell.angle_gamma   90.00
#
_symmetry.space_group_name_H-M   'P 1'
#
loop_
_entity.id
_entity.type
_entity.pdbx_description
1 polymer ?
#
loop_
_entity_poly.entity_id
_entity_poly.type
_entity_poly.pdbx_seq_one_letter_code
_entity_poly.pdbx_strand_id
1 'polypeptide(L)'
;MKVKVLHRDPSEYTITKPGGIQKYQRNADPVLHPFDRATEYTRALNGAKIQKMFAKPFLCALEGHTDAVKCMTRCRTVIAPLFTGSCDGEIRFWNVGQRRCFKSVRAHEGFVRGLCTTSDDSLVVSAGEDKTIKLWKYGLVNFQSSMLSSIDAHWGKSSMLATAGETVDIWDYNRTTPLSTYEWGTEATLSVKFNPCEECLLGTTAMDNSIGLFDVRMQSGLRKVVLRNRSNAFCWNPRQPLRFSVANEDGNLYTFDMRKLDSAVFIHKGHVRAVLDLDYSPTGEELVSAGYDKTIRIFNYETQRSREVYHTKRMQRVLCCQYSGDGRFVFSGSEDCNIRVWKNEASDKLGVVSKREKKAQAYRKKLVAKYKHMPEIRRIANHKHLPKAIKLRQDKMNIMDEAQKKKEANRVKNSKPGSRPKVGEKQKPILRQLK
;
A
#
# COMPACT_ATOMS: atom_id res chain seq x y z
N MET A 1 43.92 -4.92 62.71
CA MET A 1 43.40 -5.57 61.50
C MET A 1 41.96 -5.11 61.30
N LYS A 2 41.62 -4.39 60.22
CA LYS A 2 40.24 -3.96 59.96
C LYS A 2 39.55 -5.04 59.12
N VAL A 3 38.77 -5.90 59.77
CA VAL A 3 37.99 -6.94 59.08
C VAL A 3 36.64 -6.35 58.68
N LYS A 4 36.34 -6.35 57.38
CA LYS A 4 35.04 -5.94 56.84
C LYS A 4 34.47 -7.09 56.02
N VAL A 5 33.26 -7.52 56.36
CA VAL A 5 32.55 -8.63 55.70
C VAL A 5 31.29 -8.09 55.01
N LEU A 6 30.83 -8.76 53.96
CA LEU A 6 29.58 -8.44 53.28
C LEU A 6 28.39 -8.74 54.21
N HIS A 7 27.73 -7.71 54.70
CA HIS A 7 26.47 -7.81 55.42
C HIS A 7 25.32 -7.40 54.49
N ARG A 8 24.21 -8.16 54.50
CA ARG A 8 23.00 -7.86 53.71
C ARG A 8 21.81 -7.76 54.66
N ASP A 9 21.27 -6.56 54.80
CA ASP A 9 20.11 -6.31 55.65
C ASP A 9 18.82 -6.75 54.97
N PRO A 10 18.04 -7.70 55.53
CA PRO A 10 16.81 -8.20 54.90
C PRO A 10 15.80 -7.10 54.56
N SER A 11 15.76 -6.04 55.35
CA SER A 11 14.90 -4.85 55.15
C SER A 11 15.15 -4.12 53.82
N GLU A 12 16.33 -4.28 53.21
CA GLU A 12 16.63 -3.71 51.89
C GLU A 12 16.01 -4.49 50.74
N TYR A 13 15.75 -5.79 50.95
CA TYR A 13 15.35 -6.74 49.90
C TYR A 13 13.94 -7.29 50.08
N THR A 14 13.39 -7.30 51.30
CA THR A 14 12.05 -7.83 51.59
C THR A 14 11.01 -6.72 51.70
N ILE A 15 9.77 -7.05 51.33
CA ILE A 15 8.65 -6.13 51.49
C ILE A 15 8.29 -6.07 52.98
N THR A 16 8.42 -4.89 53.58
CA THR A 16 8.10 -4.67 55.00
C THR A 16 6.64 -4.25 55.25
N LYS A 17 5.91 -3.81 54.21
CA LYS A 17 4.51 -3.38 54.28
C LYS A 17 3.65 -4.06 53.21
N PRO A 18 2.41 -4.51 53.51
CA PRO A 18 1.50 -5.04 52.49
C PRO A 18 1.27 -4.01 51.38
N GLY A 19 1.50 -4.39 50.12
CA GLY A 19 1.41 -3.48 48.96
C GLY A 19 2.71 -2.71 48.63
N GLY A 20 3.81 -2.96 49.34
CA GLY A 20 5.12 -2.39 49.03
C GLY A 20 5.70 -2.90 47.70
N ILE A 21 6.53 -2.07 47.06
CA ILE A 21 7.21 -2.43 45.80
C ILE A 21 8.43 -3.30 46.12
N GLN A 22 8.48 -4.50 45.54
CA GLN A 22 9.66 -5.36 45.61
C GLN A 22 10.86 -4.65 44.96
N LYS A 23 11.91 -4.39 45.72
CA LYS A 23 13.17 -3.83 45.20
C LYS A 23 13.98 -4.96 44.57
N TYR A 24 14.47 -4.73 43.35
CA TYR A 24 15.36 -5.64 42.64
C TYR A 24 16.70 -4.95 42.42
N GLN A 25 17.76 -5.46 43.02
CA GLN A 25 19.13 -5.03 42.72
C GLN A 25 19.58 -5.70 41.42
N ARG A 26 20.28 -4.95 40.56
CA ARG A 26 20.74 -5.44 39.25
C ARG A 26 22.24 -5.18 39.15
N ASN A 27 23.00 -6.23 38.89
CA ASN A 27 24.40 -6.14 38.51
C ASN A 27 24.53 -6.48 37.02
N ALA A 28 25.19 -5.62 36.25
CA ALA A 28 25.38 -5.74 34.81
C ALA A 28 26.68 -6.47 34.41
N ASP A 29 27.46 -6.94 35.38
CA ASP A 29 28.72 -7.65 35.12
C ASP A 29 28.52 -8.86 34.19
N PRO A 30 29.23 -8.93 33.04
CA PRO A 30 29.08 -10.03 32.09
C PRO A 30 29.39 -11.42 32.66
N VAL A 31 30.21 -11.49 33.72
CA VAL A 31 30.53 -12.74 34.42
C VAL A 31 29.28 -13.36 35.05
N LEU A 32 28.32 -12.55 35.51
CA LEU A 32 27.04 -13.00 36.05
C LEU A 32 26.04 -13.40 34.94
N HIS A 33 26.29 -12.99 33.70
CA HIS A 33 25.44 -13.23 32.53
C HIS A 33 26.23 -13.90 31.37
N PRO A 34 26.75 -15.12 31.55
CA PRO A 34 27.71 -15.71 30.60
C PRO A 34 27.13 -16.06 29.22
N PHE A 35 25.81 -16.27 29.11
CA PHE A 35 25.14 -16.75 27.88
C PHE A 35 24.36 -15.66 27.14
N ASP A 36 24.86 -14.43 27.09
CA ASP A 36 24.15 -13.29 26.48
C ASP A 36 23.71 -13.57 25.03
N ARG A 37 24.60 -14.05 24.18
CA ARG A 37 24.27 -14.29 22.76
C ARG A 37 23.26 -15.43 22.57
N ALA A 38 23.42 -16.53 23.31
CA ALA A 38 22.50 -17.67 23.23
C ALA A 38 21.11 -17.33 23.78
N THR A 39 21.04 -16.59 24.88
CA THR A 39 19.78 -16.11 25.44
C THR A 39 19.09 -15.08 24.54
N GLU A 40 19.84 -14.18 23.90
CA GLU A 40 19.30 -13.29 22.88
C GLU A 40 18.75 -14.06 21.66
N TYR A 41 19.50 -15.06 21.17
CA TYR A 41 19.07 -15.88 20.03
C TYR A 41 17.77 -16.62 20.33
N THR A 42 17.68 -17.29 21.48
CA THR A 42 16.45 -17.99 21.90
C THR A 42 15.28 -17.04 22.08
N ARG A 43 15.52 -15.83 22.63
CA ARG A 43 14.50 -14.76 22.71
C ARG A 43 14.07 -14.27 21.32
N ALA A 44 14.99 -14.14 20.36
CA ALA A 44 14.68 -13.78 18.99
C ALA A 44 13.85 -14.86 18.28
N LEU A 45 14.23 -16.13 18.45
CA LEU A 45 13.50 -17.28 17.92
C LEU A 45 12.08 -17.36 18.49
N ASN A 46 11.94 -17.20 19.81
CA ASN A 46 10.64 -17.13 20.48
C ASN A 46 9.84 -15.91 20.00
N GLY A 47 10.49 -14.77 19.79
CA GLY A 47 9.89 -13.57 19.22
C GLY A 47 9.29 -13.83 17.84
N ALA A 48 10.04 -14.47 16.94
CA ALA A 48 9.57 -14.82 15.60
C ALA A 48 8.39 -15.82 15.63
N LYS A 49 8.45 -16.84 16.50
CA LYS A 49 7.35 -17.81 16.70
C LYS A 49 6.09 -17.12 17.23
N ILE A 50 6.22 -16.24 18.23
CA ILE A 50 5.12 -15.46 18.81
C ILE A 50 4.49 -14.57 17.74
N GLN A 51 5.28 -13.84 16.95
CA GLN A 51 4.75 -13.03 15.84
C GLN A 51 3.91 -13.85 14.88
N LYS A 52 4.34 -15.08 14.54
CA LYS A 52 3.58 -15.98 13.66
C LYS A 52 2.31 -16.54 14.31
N MET A 53 2.39 -16.93 15.58
CA MET A 53 1.23 -17.42 16.34
C MET A 53 0.13 -16.36 16.46
N PHE A 54 0.52 -15.10 16.68
CA PHE A 54 -0.42 -13.99 16.81
C PHE A 54 -0.72 -13.27 15.50
N ALA A 55 -0.21 -13.75 14.35
CA ALA A 55 -0.50 -13.17 13.05
C ALA A 55 -1.96 -13.45 12.64
N LYS A 56 -2.88 -12.61 13.12
CA LYS A 56 -4.31 -12.66 12.83
C LYS A 56 -4.71 -11.33 12.20
N PRO A 57 -4.53 -11.19 10.87
CA PRO A 57 -4.65 -9.91 10.18
C PRO A 57 -6.10 -9.49 9.90
N PHE A 58 -7.00 -10.44 9.64
CA PHE A 58 -8.40 -10.13 9.34
C PHE A 58 -9.11 -9.58 10.59
N LEU A 59 -9.76 -8.42 10.46
CA LEU A 59 -10.50 -7.78 11.54
C LEU A 59 -12.01 -7.96 11.38
N CYS A 60 -12.55 -7.50 10.26
CA CYS A 60 -13.97 -7.57 9.96
C CYS A 60 -14.23 -7.37 8.45
N ALA A 61 -15.43 -7.74 8.02
CA ALA A 61 -15.99 -7.36 6.72
C ALA A 61 -17.07 -6.30 6.93
N LEU A 62 -17.15 -5.34 6.02
CA LEU A 62 -18.23 -4.38 5.87
C LEU A 62 -19.06 -4.88 4.68
N GLU A 63 -20.18 -5.53 4.99
CA GLU A 63 -21.05 -6.16 4.02
C GLU A 63 -22.19 -5.20 3.66
N GLY A 64 -22.56 -5.14 2.38
CA GLY A 64 -23.73 -4.40 1.99
C GLY A 64 -23.86 -4.13 0.49
N HIS A 65 -22.76 -3.98 -0.24
CA HIS A 65 -22.86 -3.79 -1.70
C HIS A 65 -23.45 -5.03 -2.37
N THR A 66 -24.23 -4.78 -3.41
CA THR A 66 -24.87 -5.81 -4.24
C THR A 66 -23.92 -6.36 -5.29
N ASP A 67 -23.09 -5.51 -5.90
CA ASP A 67 -22.04 -5.88 -6.86
C ASP A 67 -20.63 -5.47 -6.40
N ALA A 68 -19.65 -5.76 -7.25
CA ALA A 68 -18.22 -5.61 -7.03
C ALA A 68 -17.82 -4.17 -6.66
N VAL A 69 -17.00 -4.04 -5.61
CA VAL A 69 -16.50 -2.74 -5.15
C VAL A 69 -15.32 -2.31 -6.02
N LYS A 70 -15.53 -1.31 -6.88
CA LYS A 70 -14.54 -0.89 -7.89
C LYS A 70 -13.58 0.18 -7.40
N CYS A 71 -14.06 1.10 -6.57
CA CYS A 71 -13.28 2.24 -6.06
C CYS A 71 -13.59 2.49 -4.59
N MET A 72 -12.60 3.02 -3.88
CA MET A 72 -12.74 3.43 -2.49
C MET A 72 -11.94 4.69 -2.23
N THR A 73 -12.42 5.50 -1.29
CA THR A 73 -11.70 6.66 -0.79
C THR A 73 -11.96 6.84 0.69
N ARG A 74 -10.95 7.30 1.43
CA ARG A 74 -11.07 7.73 2.81
C ARG A 74 -11.02 9.25 2.89
N CYS A 75 -11.46 9.78 4.02
CA CYS A 75 -11.13 11.15 4.40
C CYS A 75 -9.63 11.30 4.70
N ARG A 76 -9.13 12.52 4.52
CA ARG A 76 -7.72 12.90 4.69
C ARG A 76 -7.42 13.28 6.14
N THR A 77 -8.30 14.07 6.74
CA THR A 77 -8.22 14.59 8.11
C THR A 77 -8.91 13.67 9.13
N VAL A 78 -10.09 13.15 8.78
CA VAL A 78 -10.88 12.28 9.68
C VAL A 78 -10.63 10.80 9.36
N ILE A 79 -10.37 9.99 10.39
CA ILE A 79 -10.00 8.57 10.21
C ILE A 79 -11.23 7.65 10.04
N ALA A 80 -12.34 7.98 10.72
CA ALA A 80 -13.49 7.09 10.85
C ALA A 80 -14.29 6.84 9.54
N PRO A 81 -14.55 7.83 8.67
CA PRO A 81 -15.38 7.62 7.49
C PRO A 81 -14.59 6.97 6.34
N LEU A 82 -15.26 6.04 5.65
CA LEU A 82 -14.78 5.41 4.43
C LEU A 82 -15.91 5.44 3.39
N PHE A 83 -15.58 5.78 2.16
CA PHE A 83 -16.53 5.84 1.04
C PHE A 83 -16.16 4.82 -0.02
N THR A 84 -17.15 4.15 -0.57
CA THR A 84 -16.95 3.04 -1.50
C THR A 84 -17.98 3.08 -2.61
N GLY A 85 -17.54 2.71 -3.82
CA GLY A 85 -18.36 2.73 -5.03
C GLY A 85 -18.41 1.34 -5.64
N SER A 86 -19.63 0.91 -5.96
CA SER A 86 -19.91 -0.37 -6.61
C SER A 86 -19.99 -0.21 -8.13
N CYS A 87 -19.90 -1.33 -8.83
CA CYS A 87 -20.22 -1.40 -10.26
C CYS A 87 -21.72 -1.13 -10.53
N ASP A 88 -22.63 -1.37 -9.58
CA ASP A 88 -24.06 -1.04 -9.77
C ASP A 88 -24.39 0.47 -9.80
N GLY A 89 -23.40 1.34 -9.61
CA GLY A 89 -23.60 2.79 -9.48
C GLY A 89 -23.95 3.25 -8.07
N GLU A 90 -24.02 2.34 -7.09
CA GLU A 90 -24.20 2.68 -5.67
C GLU A 90 -22.91 3.20 -5.03
N ILE A 91 -23.06 4.25 -4.21
CA ILE A 91 -22.03 4.74 -3.30
C ILE A 91 -22.51 4.51 -1.86
N ARG A 92 -21.63 3.96 -1.05
CA ARG A 92 -21.88 3.73 0.38
C ARG A 92 -20.91 4.48 1.26
N PHE A 93 -21.49 5.04 2.32
CA PHE A 93 -20.81 5.81 3.34
C PHE A 93 -20.73 4.96 4.62
N TRP A 94 -19.50 4.64 5.01
CA TRP A 94 -19.21 3.76 6.13
C TRP A 94 -18.63 4.56 7.29
N ASN A 95 -18.99 4.15 8.50
CA ASN A 95 -18.21 4.49 9.69
C ASN A 95 -17.42 3.25 10.11
N VAL A 96 -16.10 3.28 9.91
CA VAL A 96 -15.20 2.15 10.18
C VAL A 96 -15.15 1.82 11.67
N GLY A 97 -15.28 2.82 12.55
CA GLY A 97 -15.29 2.61 14.01
C GLY A 97 -16.50 1.81 14.47
N GLN A 98 -17.68 2.14 13.93
CA GLN A 98 -18.95 1.46 14.24
C GLN A 98 -19.22 0.25 13.32
N ARG A 99 -18.42 0.06 12.28
CA ARG A 99 -18.56 -0.99 11.25
C ARG A 99 -19.93 -1.04 10.59
N ARG A 100 -20.58 0.11 10.45
CA ARG A 100 -21.91 0.23 9.82
C ARG A 100 -21.88 1.15 8.62
N CYS A 101 -22.69 0.82 7.62
CA CYS A 101 -23.08 1.75 6.58
C CYS A 101 -24.12 2.69 7.18
N PHE A 102 -23.89 4.00 7.12
CA PHE A 102 -24.89 4.98 7.60
C PHE A 102 -25.69 5.61 6.45
N LYS A 103 -25.18 5.57 5.22
CA LYS A 103 -25.89 6.07 4.04
C LYS A 103 -25.52 5.25 2.80
N SER A 104 -26.52 4.82 2.04
CA SER A 104 -26.36 4.26 0.70
C SER A 104 -27.11 5.15 -0.28
N VAL A 105 -26.50 5.44 -1.43
CA VAL A 105 -27.14 6.25 -2.47
C VAL A 105 -26.82 5.67 -3.83
N ARG A 106 -27.84 5.53 -4.68
CA ARG A 106 -27.63 5.25 -6.10
C ARG A 106 -27.16 6.53 -6.79
N ALA A 107 -25.88 6.60 -7.05
CA ALA A 107 -25.22 7.81 -7.55
C ALA A 107 -25.25 7.88 -9.07
N HIS A 108 -24.98 6.75 -9.74
CA HIS A 108 -24.86 6.67 -11.19
C HIS A 108 -25.73 5.53 -11.74
N GLU A 109 -26.06 5.58 -13.02
CA GLU A 109 -26.79 4.48 -13.69
C GLU A 109 -25.86 3.31 -14.04
N GLY A 110 -24.58 3.58 -14.25
CA GLY A 110 -23.52 2.59 -14.52
C GLY A 110 -22.42 2.60 -13.48
N PHE A 111 -21.23 2.13 -13.86
CA PHE A 111 -20.15 1.85 -12.91
C PHE A 111 -19.63 3.14 -12.27
N VAL A 112 -19.44 3.13 -10.94
CA VAL A 112 -18.66 4.18 -10.28
C VAL A 112 -17.19 3.90 -10.54
N ARG A 113 -16.57 4.71 -11.41
CA ARG A 113 -15.19 4.50 -11.87
C ARG A 113 -14.18 5.13 -10.93
N GLY A 114 -14.52 6.30 -10.39
CA GLY A 114 -13.68 7.06 -9.47
C GLY A 114 -14.46 7.60 -8.27
N LEU A 115 -13.80 7.62 -7.13
CA LEU A 115 -14.26 8.28 -5.91
C LEU A 115 -13.10 9.03 -5.27
N CYS A 116 -13.35 10.25 -4.81
CA CYS A 116 -12.39 11.04 -4.04
C CYS A 116 -13.08 11.89 -2.98
N THR A 117 -12.38 12.22 -1.90
CA THR A 117 -12.80 13.27 -0.97
C THR A 117 -12.08 14.57 -1.28
N THR A 118 -12.70 15.71 -1.03
CA THR A 118 -12.01 17.01 -1.10
C THR A 118 -10.97 17.15 0.01
N SER A 119 -10.09 18.15 -0.08
CA SER A 119 -9.06 18.42 0.94
C SER A 119 -9.63 18.60 2.34
N ASP A 120 -10.78 19.27 2.43
CA ASP A 120 -11.41 19.63 3.69
C ASP A 120 -12.34 18.52 4.21
N ASP A 121 -12.43 17.38 3.51
CA ASP A 121 -13.32 16.25 3.80
C ASP A 121 -14.83 16.59 3.86
N SER A 122 -15.21 17.77 3.39
CA SER A 122 -16.59 18.26 3.44
C SER A 122 -17.46 17.67 2.32
N LEU A 123 -16.84 17.30 1.20
CA LEU A 123 -17.49 16.77 0.01
C LEU A 123 -16.84 15.44 -0.41
N VAL A 124 -17.69 14.53 -0.89
CA VAL A 124 -17.28 13.34 -1.63
C VAL A 124 -17.62 13.58 -3.09
N VAL A 125 -16.68 13.27 -3.98
CA VAL A 125 -16.84 13.40 -5.43
C VAL A 125 -16.87 12.01 -6.04
N SER A 126 -17.87 11.76 -6.88
CA SER A 126 -17.98 10.53 -7.66
C SER A 126 -17.94 10.80 -9.15
N ALA A 127 -17.23 9.95 -9.88
CA ALA A 127 -17.19 9.94 -11.33
C ALA A 127 -17.77 8.62 -11.84
N GLY A 128 -18.78 8.70 -12.69
CA GLY A 128 -19.50 7.57 -13.23
C GLY A 128 -19.21 7.32 -14.72
N GLU A 129 -19.56 6.12 -15.17
CA GLU A 129 -19.57 5.76 -16.58
C GLU A 129 -20.65 6.51 -17.39
N ASP A 130 -21.67 7.03 -16.70
CA ASP A 130 -22.72 7.90 -17.24
C ASP A 130 -22.23 9.31 -17.63
N LYS A 131 -20.89 9.51 -17.63
CA LYS A 131 -20.22 10.77 -18.00
C LYS A 131 -20.56 11.94 -17.07
N THR A 132 -21.04 11.65 -15.85
CA THR A 132 -21.35 12.67 -14.86
C THR A 132 -20.36 12.67 -13.71
N ILE A 133 -20.09 13.86 -13.17
CA ILE A 133 -19.36 14.04 -11.92
C ILE A 133 -20.38 14.58 -10.92
N LYS A 134 -20.58 13.85 -9.83
CA LYS A 134 -21.52 14.25 -8.79
C LYS A 134 -20.77 14.57 -7.50
N LEU A 135 -21.13 15.71 -6.90
CA LEU A 135 -20.64 16.13 -5.60
C LEU A 135 -21.69 15.82 -4.54
N TRP A 136 -21.18 15.23 -3.47
CA TRP A 136 -21.93 14.84 -2.32
C TRP A 136 -21.35 15.60 -1.13
N LYS A 137 -21.94 16.75 -0.83
CA LYS A 137 -21.99 17.19 0.57
C LYS A 137 -22.86 16.18 1.30
N TYR A 138 -23.12 16.41 2.57
CA TYR A 138 -24.25 15.73 3.19
C TYR A 138 -25.62 16.02 2.45
N GLY A 139 -25.64 16.80 1.33
CA GLY A 139 -26.58 16.87 0.17
C GLY A 139 -25.90 17.15 -1.22
N LEU A 140 -26.68 17.21 -2.33
CA LEU A 140 -26.25 17.05 -3.75
C LEU A 140 -25.83 18.33 -4.52
N VAL A 141 -24.80 18.26 -5.39
CA VAL A 141 -24.55 19.18 -6.52
C VAL A 141 -24.04 18.39 -7.74
N ASN A 142 -24.59 18.60 -8.94
CA ASN A 142 -24.28 17.80 -10.14
C ASN A 142 -23.51 18.59 -11.22
N PHE A 143 -22.57 17.91 -11.90
CA PHE A 143 -21.83 18.40 -13.08
C PHE A 143 -21.82 17.33 -14.19
N GLN A 144 -21.63 17.75 -15.43
CA GLN A 144 -21.55 16.87 -16.62
C GLN A 144 -20.17 16.95 -17.27
N SER A 145 -19.66 15.83 -17.78
CA SER A 145 -18.34 15.70 -18.42
C SER A 145 -18.36 14.61 -19.51
N SER A 146 -17.20 14.21 -20.05
CA SER A 146 -17.01 13.08 -20.98
C SER A 146 -16.90 11.74 -20.21
N MET A 147 -16.59 10.61 -20.87
CA MET A 147 -16.48 9.32 -20.17
C MET A 147 -15.27 9.30 -19.23
N LEU A 148 -15.49 9.05 -17.94
CA LEU A 148 -14.46 9.13 -16.91
C LEU A 148 -14.02 7.75 -16.40
N SER A 149 -12.73 7.59 -16.22
CA SER A 149 -12.09 6.37 -15.71
C SER A 149 -11.66 6.49 -14.25
N SER A 150 -11.32 7.68 -13.77
CA SER A 150 -10.99 7.95 -12.36
C SER A 150 -11.08 9.44 -12.02
N ILE A 151 -11.01 9.75 -10.73
CA ILE A 151 -11.05 11.11 -10.21
C ILE A 151 -10.16 11.24 -8.98
N ASP A 152 -9.55 12.42 -8.82
CA ASP A 152 -8.81 12.78 -7.61
C ASP A 152 -8.96 14.27 -7.32
N ALA A 153 -8.87 14.65 -6.05
CA ALA A 153 -8.98 16.04 -5.61
C ALA A 153 -7.61 16.58 -5.22
N HIS A 154 -7.39 17.87 -5.47
CA HIS A 154 -6.16 18.54 -5.09
C HIS A 154 -5.99 18.57 -3.55
N TRP A 155 -4.76 18.64 -3.07
CA TRP A 155 -4.46 18.49 -1.64
C TRP A 155 -4.66 19.76 -0.81
N GLY A 156 -4.27 20.96 -1.29
CA GLY A 156 -4.50 22.22 -0.57
C GLY A 156 -5.74 22.99 -1.03
N LYS A 157 -5.97 23.10 -2.34
CA LYS A 157 -7.18 23.75 -2.90
C LYS A 157 -8.36 22.77 -2.98
N SER A 158 -9.29 22.88 -2.03
CA SER A 158 -10.53 22.09 -1.99
C SER A 158 -11.39 22.21 -3.25
N SER A 159 -11.30 23.35 -3.95
CA SER A 159 -12.09 23.61 -5.17
C SER A 159 -11.64 22.81 -6.38
N MET A 160 -10.39 22.37 -6.40
CA MET A 160 -9.77 21.80 -7.59
C MET A 160 -9.84 20.29 -7.62
N LEU A 161 -10.31 19.75 -8.74
CA LEU A 161 -10.47 18.33 -9.01
C LEU A 161 -9.77 17.99 -10.32
N ALA A 162 -9.30 16.76 -10.47
CA ALA A 162 -8.81 16.24 -11.73
C ALA A 162 -9.51 14.94 -12.09
N THR A 163 -9.91 14.83 -13.34
CA THR A 163 -10.62 13.67 -13.86
C THR A 163 -9.79 13.03 -14.96
N ALA A 164 -9.74 11.70 -14.93
CA ALA A 164 -9.20 10.90 -16.00
C ALA A 164 -10.34 10.49 -16.92
N GLY A 165 -10.21 10.73 -18.21
CA GLY A 165 -11.12 10.23 -19.25
C GLY A 165 -10.32 9.95 -20.52
N GLU A 166 -10.89 10.31 -21.67
CA GLU A 166 -10.13 10.41 -22.92
C GLU A 166 -8.94 11.38 -22.76
N THR A 167 -9.22 12.54 -22.16
CA THR A 167 -8.25 13.55 -21.78
C THR A 167 -8.13 13.62 -20.25
N VAL A 168 -7.11 14.33 -19.75
CA VAL A 168 -7.00 14.65 -18.34
C VAL A 168 -7.49 16.08 -18.14
N ASP A 169 -8.63 16.22 -17.49
CA ASP A 169 -9.26 17.52 -17.28
C ASP A 169 -9.12 17.95 -15.82
N ILE A 170 -8.81 19.22 -15.62
CA ILE A 170 -8.82 19.87 -14.30
C ILE A 170 -10.07 20.71 -14.18
N TRP A 171 -10.76 20.58 -13.07
CA TRP A 171 -12.02 21.23 -12.76
C TRP A 171 -11.86 22.10 -11.53
N ASP A 172 -12.63 23.18 -11.48
CA ASP A 172 -13.03 23.81 -10.24
C ASP A 172 -14.50 23.48 -10.03
N TYR A 173 -14.91 22.98 -8.85
CA TYR A 173 -16.31 22.64 -8.65
C TYR A 173 -17.25 23.85 -8.70
N ASN A 174 -16.74 25.09 -8.65
CA ASN A 174 -17.57 26.27 -8.84
C ASN A 174 -17.90 26.54 -10.32
N ARG A 175 -17.22 25.84 -11.24
CA ARG A 175 -17.39 25.98 -12.70
C ARG A 175 -17.93 24.69 -13.31
N THR A 176 -18.73 24.85 -14.35
CA THR A 176 -19.30 23.74 -15.14
C THR A 176 -18.43 23.35 -16.33
N THR A 177 -17.40 24.13 -16.65
CA THR A 177 -16.42 23.85 -17.71
C THR A 177 -15.06 23.50 -17.09
N PRO A 178 -14.26 22.65 -17.75
CA PRO A 178 -12.92 22.36 -17.27
C PRO A 178 -12.04 23.62 -17.35
N LEU A 179 -11.17 23.79 -16.35
CA LEU A 179 -10.17 24.86 -16.32
C LEU A 179 -9.06 24.64 -17.35
N SER A 180 -8.58 23.41 -17.45
CA SER A 180 -7.50 23.01 -18.36
C SER A 180 -7.66 21.55 -18.75
N THR A 181 -7.41 21.25 -20.01
CA THR A 181 -7.43 19.90 -20.58
C THR A 181 -6.03 19.56 -21.05
N TYR A 182 -5.51 18.40 -20.63
CA TYR A 182 -4.21 17.90 -21.03
C TYR A 182 -4.35 16.70 -21.96
N GLU A 183 -3.62 16.77 -23.08
CA GLU A 183 -3.60 15.74 -24.10
C GLU A 183 -2.14 15.36 -24.41
N TRP A 184 -1.87 14.05 -24.49
CA TRP A 184 -0.58 13.49 -24.95
C TRP A 184 -0.75 12.49 -26.09
N GLY A 185 -1.98 12.13 -26.43
CA GLY A 185 -2.32 11.10 -27.40
C GLY A 185 -3.82 10.86 -27.39
N THR A 186 -4.25 9.93 -28.24
CA THR A 186 -5.66 9.60 -28.48
C THR A 186 -6.20 8.52 -27.56
N GLU A 187 -5.37 8.00 -26.65
CA GLU A 187 -5.75 6.89 -25.78
C GLU A 187 -6.18 7.39 -24.41
N ALA A 188 -7.26 6.78 -23.91
CA ALA A 188 -7.84 7.15 -22.63
C ALA A 188 -6.88 6.91 -21.46
N THR A 189 -6.90 7.84 -20.53
CA THR A 189 -6.26 7.71 -19.23
C THR A 189 -7.10 6.81 -18.32
N LEU A 190 -6.44 6.04 -17.45
CA LEU A 190 -7.06 5.07 -16.54
C LEU A 190 -7.13 5.59 -15.11
N SER A 191 -6.00 6.06 -14.59
CA SER A 191 -5.88 6.55 -13.21
C SER A 191 -5.26 7.94 -13.21
N VAL A 192 -5.82 8.86 -12.43
CA VAL A 192 -5.24 10.18 -12.11
C VAL A 192 -5.03 10.26 -10.61
N LYS A 193 -3.87 10.78 -10.17
CA LYS A 193 -3.59 11.11 -8.77
C LYS A 193 -2.75 12.38 -8.62
N PHE A 194 -3.19 13.26 -7.71
CA PHE A 194 -2.43 14.40 -7.24
C PHE A 194 -1.36 13.96 -6.25
N ASN A 195 -0.24 14.67 -6.29
CA ASN A 195 0.82 14.47 -5.34
C ASN A 195 0.46 15.13 -3.99
N PRO A 196 0.52 14.39 -2.88
CA PRO A 196 0.19 14.91 -1.55
C PRO A 196 1.12 16.00 -1.01
N CYS A 197 2.39 16.01 -1.44
CA CYS A 197 3.38 16.94 -0.91
C CYS A 197 3.64 18.11 -1.87
N GLU A 198 3.60 17.87 -3.18
CA GLU A 198 3.74 18.89 -4.22
C GLU A 198 2.43 19.00 -4.99
N GLU A 199 1.50 19.79 -4.50
CA GLU A 199 0.08 19.70 -4.86
C GLU A 199 -0.21 19.98 -6.35
N CYS A 200 0.66 20.75 -7.01
CA CYS A 200 0.54 21.04 -8.45
C CYS A 200 1.00 19.89 -9.35
N LEU A 201 1.60 18.83 -8.81
CA LEU A 201 2.03 17.68 -9.60
C LEU A 201 0.92 16.63 -9.69
N LEU A 202 0.68 16.17 -10.91
CA LEU A 202 -0.34 15.19 -11.22
C LEU A 202 0.29 14.03 -12.00
N GLY A 203 -0.03 12.81 -11.59
CA GLY A 203 0.44 11.59 -12.22
C GLY A 203 -0.73 10.82 -12.81
N THR A 204 -0.51 10.26 -14.00
CA THR A 204 -1.52 9.51 -14.74
C THR A 204 -0.99 8.21 -15.29
N THR A 205 -1.90 7.29 -15.54
CA THR A 205 -1.65 6.09 -16.34
C THR A 205 -2.61 6.08 -17.51
N ALA A 206 -2.18 5.56 -18.64
CA ALA A 206 -3.00 5.47 -19.85
C ALA A 206 -3.02 4.04 -20.40
N MET A 207 -3.96 3.82 -21.32
CA MET A 207 -4.16 2.55 -22.00
C MET A 207 -2.97 2.15 -22.88
N ASP A 208 -2.19 3.12 -23.37
CA ASP A 208 -1.03 2.93 -24.27
C ASP A 208 0.24 2.46 -23.52
N ASN A 209 0.04 1.84 -22.37
CA ASN A 209 1.05 1.44 -21.40
C ASN A 209 1.91 2.61 -20.88
N SER A 210 1.45 3.84 -21.07
CA SER A 210 2.20 5.00 -20.65
C SER A 210 1.83 5.49 -19.25
N ILE A 211 2.80 6.15 -18.65
CA ILE A 211 2.67 6.96 -17.45
C ILE A 211 2.90 8.40 -17.87
N GLY A 212 1.90 9.26 -17.69
CA GLY A 212 1.98 10.69 -17.97
C GLY A 212 2.16 11.47 -16.67
N LEU A 213 3.08 12.43 -16.66
CA LEU A 213 3.29 13.36 -15.56
C LEU A 213 2.94 14.78 -16.02
N PHE A 214 2.16 15.47 -15.20
CA PHE A 214 1.64 16.81 -15.48
C PHE A 214 1.96 17.75 -14.33
N ASP A 215 2.17 19.02 -14.67
CA ASP A 215 2.22 20.11 -13.70
C ASP A 215 1.04 21.04 -14.01
N VAL A 216 0.14 21.21 -13.05
CA VAL A 216 -1.09 22.02 -13.20
C VAL A 216 -0.78 23.48 -13.57
N ARG A 217 0.42 23.97 -13.25
CA ARG A 217 0.84 25.34 -13.53
C ARG A 217 1.23 25.52 -15.00
N MET A 218 1.58 24.45 -15.69
CA MET A 218 1.93 24.45 -17.11
C MET A 218 0.75 23.96 -17.91
N GLN A 219 0.53 24.48 -19.12
CA GLN A 219 -0.54 23.96 -19.99
C GLN A 219 -0.12 22.70 -20.75
N SER A 220 1.19 22.47 -20.91
CA SER A 220 1.74 21.24 -21.49
C SER A 220 2.06 20.22 -20.39
N GLY A 221 1.97 18.93 -20.71
CA GLY A 221 2.47 17.92 -19.77
C GLY A 221 4.00 17.91 -19.67
N LEU A 222 4.50 17.27 -18.62
CA LEU A 222 5.89 17.39 -18.21
C LEU A 222 6.76 16.28 -18.80
N ARG A 223 6.34 15.01 -18.67
CA ARG A 223 7.07 13.83 -19.15
C ARG A 223 6.10 12.67 -19.37
N LYS A 224 6.41 11.81 -20.34
CA LYS A 224 5.69 10.55 -20.58
C LYS A 224 6.66 9.38 -20.67
N VAL A 225 6.33 8.28 -20.01
CA VAL A 225 7.13 7.05 -19.99
C VAL A 225 6.28 5.91 -20.47
N VAL A 226 6.70 5.21 -21.53
CA VAL A 226 5.99 4.04 -22.05
C VAL A 226 6.63 2.78 -21.49
N LEU A 227 5.84 2.01 -20.75
CA LEU A 227 6.23 0.71 -20.24
C LEU A 227 5.90 -0.40 -21.25
N ARG A 228 6.46 -1.59 -21.02
CA ARG A 228 6.17 -2.77 -21.83
C ARG A 228 4.72 -3.22 -21.74
N ASN A 229 4.18 -3.21 -20.53
CA ASN A 229 2.81 -3.63 -20.20
C ASN A 229 2.07 -2.51 -19.47
N ARG A 230 0.73 -2.58 -19.50
CA ARG A 230 -0.16 -1.55 -19.00
C ARG A 230 -0.04 -1.34 -17.51
N SER A 231 -0.10 -0.09 -17.09
CA SER A 231 -0.26 0.29 -15.70
C SER A 231 -1.72 0.57 -15.36
N ASN A 232 -2.24 -0.11 -14.34
CA ASN A 232 -3.64 0.00 -13.93
C ASN A 232 -3.89 1.14 -12.92
N ALA A 233 -2.94 1.36 -12.00
CA ALA A 233 -3.07 2.35 -10.95
C ALA A 233 -1.75 3.07 -10.69
N PHE A 234 -1.87 4.31 -10.24
CA PHE A 234 -0.78 5.22 -9.92
C PHE A 234 -0.93 5.71 -8.48
N CYS A 235 0.15 5.78 -7.72
CA CYS A 235 0.15 6.44 -6.42
C CYS A 235 1.48 7.14 -6.11
N TRP A 236 1.41 8.34 -5.54
CA TRP A 236 2.57 9.09 -5.05
C TRP A 236 2.97 8.63 -3.65
N ASN A 237 4.26 8.74 -3.33
CA ASN A 237 4.73 8.56 -1.96
C ASN A 237 4.46 9.85 -1.15
N PRO A 238 3.69 9.79 -0.05
CA PRO A 238 3.36 10.99 0.74
C PRO A 238 4.54 11.66 1.42
N ARG A 239 5.63 10.93 1.67
CA ARG A 239 6.82 11.48 2.34
C ARG A 239 7.93 11.88 1.38
N GLN A 240 7.94 11.31 0.17
CA GLN A 240 8.96 11.57 -0.85
C GLN A 240 8.27 12.06 -2.12
N PRO A 241 8.09 13.38 -2.31
CA PRO A 241 7.20 13.95 -3.33
C PRO A 241 7.48 13.46 -4.74
N LEU A 242 8.75 13.27 -5.09
CA LEU A 242 9.15 12.96 -6.48
C LEU A 242 9.11 11.47 -6.80
N ARG A 243 8.78 10.63 -5.82
CA ARG A 243 8.71 9.18 -5.99
C ARG A 243 7.28 8.73 -6.04
N PHE A 244 6.99 7.91 -7.03
CA PHE A 244 5.68 7.32 -7.21
C PHE A 244 5.83 5.82 -7.51
N SER A 245 4.78 5.07 -7.25
CA SER A 245 4.70 3.67 -7.60
C SER A 245 3.50 3.43 -8.50
N VAL A 246 3.69 2.48 -9.41
CA VAL A 246 2.72 2.12 -10.43
C VAL A 246 2.43 0.62 -10.35
N ALA A 247 1.15 0.27 -10.34
CA ALA A 247 0.67 -1.10 -10.42
C ALA A 247 0.59 -1.54 -11.88
N ASN A 248 1.32 -2.59 -12.26
CA ASN A 248 1.38 -3.06 -13.64
C ASN A 248 0.66 -4.41 -13.83
N GLU A 249 0.19 -4.66 -15.04
CA GLU A 249 -0.39 -5.94 -15.46
C GLU A 249 0.59 -7.12 -15.43
N ASP A 250 1.90 -6.84 -15.46
CA ASP A 250 2.98 -7.81 -15.25
C ASP A 250 2.89 -8.58 -13.92
N GLY A 251 2.07 -8.12 -12.96
CA GLY A 251 2.07 -8.61 -11.59
C GLY A 251 3.18 -8.00 -10.72
N ASN A 252 3.88 -7.00 -11.26
CA ASN A 252 4.91 -6.25 -10.56
C ASN A 252 4.42 -4.83 -10.25
N LEU A 253 4.99 -4.24 -9.20
CA LEU A 253 4.89 -2.81 -8.97
C LEU A 253 6.23 -2.17 -9.28
N TYR A 254 6.21 -1.03 -9.96
CA TYR A 254 7.39 -0.27 -10.31
C TYR A 254 7.40 1.05 -9.54
N THR A 255 8.46 1.28 -8.77
CA THR A 255 8.68 2.57 -8.13
C THR A 255 9.64 3.39 -8.98
N PHE A 256 9.23 4.58 -9.36
CA PHE A 256 10.01 5.51 -10.16
C PHE A 256 10.42 6.74 -9.36
N ASP A 257 11.49 7.38 -9.81
CA ASP A 257 11.83 8.75 -9.45
C ASP A 257 11.52 9.63 -10.65
N MET A 258 10.66 10.62 -10.46
CA MET A 258 10.24 11.57 -11.49
C MET A 258 11.41 12.26 -12.21
N ARG A 259 12.53 12.49 -11.50
CA ARG A 259 13.71 13.13 -12.08
C ARG A 259 14.42 12.22 -13.07
N LYS A 260 14.47 10.92 -12.80
CA LYS A 260 15.19 9.90 -13.58
C LYS A 260 14.28 8.73 -13.90
N LEU A 261 13.65 8.81 -15.07
CA LEU A 261 12.67 7.83 -15.55
C LEU A 261 13.28 6.71 -16.42
N ASP A 262 14.58 6.78 -16.73
CA ASP A 262 15.28 5.75 -17.52
C ASP A 262 15.33 4.37 -16.84
N SER A 263 15.12 4.31 -15.52
CA SER A 263 15.18 3.08 -14.74
C SER A 263 14.26 3.14 -13.54
N ALA A 264 13.56 2.05 -13.24
CA ALA A 264 12.84 1.92 -11.98
C ALA A 264 13.81 1.90 -10.79
N VAL A 265 13.49 2.62 -9.71
CA VAL A 265 14.28 2.61 -8.48
C VAL A 265 14.14 1.25 -7.80
N PHE A 266 12.90 0.78 -7.64
CA PHE A 266 12.57 -0.51 -7.06
C PHE A 266 11.55 -1.25 -7.94
N ILE A 267 11.68 -2.58 -7.97
CA ILE A 267 10.69 -3.47 -8.57
C ILE A 267 10.18 -4.37 -7.45
N HIS A 268 8.91 -4.25 -7.13
CA HIS A 268 8.24 -5.09 -6.15
C HIS A 268 7.66 -6.30 -6.86
N LYS A 269 8.28 -7.46 -6.65
CA LYS A 269 7.88 -8.73 -7.24
C LYS A 269 7.12 -9.55 -6.22
N GLY A 270 5.96 -10.05 -6.62
CA GLY A 270 5.19 -10.91 -5.75
C GLY A 270 3.97 -11.51 -6.40
N HIS A 271 3.11 -10.66 -6.98
CA HIS A 271 1.84 -11.13 -7.52
C HIS A 271 2.06 -12.10 -8.67
N VAL A 272 1.09 -12.99 -8.83
CA VAL A 272 1.12 -14.00 -9.89
C VAL A 272 0.24 -13.60 -11.08
N ARG A 273 -0.58 -12.56 -10.90
CA ARG A 273 -1.41 -11.94 -11.94
C ARG A 273 -1.31 -10.43 -11.81
N ALA A 274 -1.92 -9.72 -12.76
CA ALA A 274 -2.01 -8.26 -12.77
C ALA A 274 -2.33 -7.65 -11.40
N VAL A 275 -1.61 -6.57 -11.09
CA VAL A 275 -1.91 -5.72 -9.94
C VAL A 275 -2.93 -4.68 -10.38
N LEU A 276 -4.05 -4.61 -9.68
CA LEU A 276 -5.19 -3.79 -10.07
C LEU A 276 -5.16 -2.41 -9.42
N ASP A 277 -4.71 -2.34 -8.17
CA ASP A 277 -4.65 -1.11 -7.40
C ASP A 277 -3.45 -1.11 -6.46
N LEU A 278 -2.97 0.07 -6.08
CA LEU A 278 -2.00 0.21 -5.00
C LEU A 278 -2.18 1.53 -4.25
N ASP A 279 -1.83 1.50 -2.97
CA ASP A 279 -1.85 2.68 -2.11
C ASP A 279 -0.61 2.72 -1.20
N TYR A 280 -0.17 3.92 -0.85
CA TYR A 280 0.93 4.14 0.08
C TYR A 280 0.42 4.22 1.52
N SER A 281 1.24 3.73 2.45
CA SER A 281 1.00 4.07 3.86
C SER A 281 1.14 5.59 4.04
N PRO A 282 0.36 6.23 4.93
CA PRO A 282 0.55 7.64 5.27
C PRO A 282 1.97 7.98 5.74
N THR A 283 2.71 6.99 6.25
CA THR A 283 4.12 7.12 6.62
C THR A 283 5.08 7.17 5.43
N GLY A 284 4.66 6.67 4.26
CA GLY A 284 5.47 6.60 3.04
C GLY A 284 6.51 5.46 3.02
N GLU A 285 6.54 4.61 4.05
CA GLU A 285 7.50 3.51 4.20
C GLU A 285 6.99 2.18 3.64
N GLU A 286 5.68 2.05 3.47
CA GLU A 286 5.02 0.81 3.06
C GLU A 286 4.02 1.04 1.93
N LEU A 287 3.76 -0.04 1.21
CA LEU A 287 2.95 -0.10 0.01
C LEU A 287 1.98 -1.26 0.14
N VAL A 288 0.70 -1.01 -0.08
CA VAL A 288 -0.31 -2.07 -0.24
C VAL A 288 -0.63 -2.21 -1.71
N SER A 289 -0.79 -3.43 -2.17
CA SER A 289 -1.23 -3.74 -3.52
C SER A 289 -2.37 -4.75 -3.54
N ALA A 290 -3.33 -4.51 -4.43
CA ALA A 290 -4.45 -5.39 -4.72
C ALA A 290 -4.15 -6.20 -5.99
N GLY A 291 -4.22 -7.53 -5.88
CA GLY A 291 -3.98 -8.43 -7.00
C GLY A 291 -5.25 -9.04 -7.56
N TYR A 292 -5.25 -9.23 -8.89
CA TYR A 292 -6.22 -10.09 -9.57
C TYR A 292 -6.10 -11.57 -9.11
N ASP A 293 -4.95 -11.93 -8.52
CA ASP A 293 -4.70 -13.26 -7.95
C ASP A 293 -5.42 -13.52 -6.60
N LYS A 294 -6.37 -12.66 -6.21
CA LYS A 294 -7.16 -12.75 -4.96
C LYS A 294 -6.30 -12.57 -3.72
N THR A 295 -5.21 -11.82 -3.84
CA THR A 295 -4.31 -11.53 -2.73
C THR A 295 -4.12 -10.03 -2.56
N ILE A 296 -3.96 -9.63 -1.32
CA ILE A 296 -3.46 -8.31 -0.95
C ILE A 296 -2.02 -8.53 -0.50
N ARG A 297 -1.11 -7.70 -0.95
CA ARG A 297 0.29 -7.76 -0.51
C ARG A 297 0.70 -6.45 0.08
N ILE A 298 1.53 -6.54 1.11
CA ILE A 298 2.16 -5.40 1.75
C ILE A 298 3.65 -5.50 1.46
N PHE A 299 4.21 -4.46 0.89
CA PHE A 299 5.62 -4.32 0.58
C PHE A 299 6.22 -3.21 1.45
N ASN A 300 7.45 -3.39 1.91
CA ASN A 300 8.21 -2.23 2.36
C ASN A 300 8.73 -1.52 1.12
N TYR A 301 8.73 -0.20 1.14
CA TYR A 301 9.08 0.66 0.03
C TYR A 301 10.45 0.33 -0.60
N GLU A 302 11.43 -0.08 0.20
CA GLU A 302 12.80 -0.37 -0.25
C GLU A 302 13.02 -1.85 -0.65
N THR A 303 12.07 -2.74 -0.32
CA THR A 303 12.27 -4.17 -0.46
C THR A 303 11.52 -4.74 -1.66
N GLN A 304 12.20 -5.53 -2.48
CA GLN A 304 11.59 -6.14 -3.69
C GLN A 304 10.55 -7.23 -3.39
N ARG A 305 10.51 -7.79 -2.18
CA ARG A 305 9.63 -8.91 -1.82
C ARG A 305 8.55 -8.42 -0.87
N SER A 306 7.37 -9.04 -0.97
CA SER A 306 6.26 -8.75 -0.06
C SER A 306 6.62 -9.10 1.38
N ARG A 307 6.39 -8.14 2.30
CA ARG A 307 6.45 -8.33 3.76
C ARG A 307 5.34 -9.27 4.20
N GLU A 308 4.11 -9.01 3.75
CA GLU A 308 2.93 -9.80 4.10
C GLU A 308 2.03 -10.05 2.88
N VAL A 309 1.27 -11.15 2.97
CA VAL A 309 0.27 -11.53 1.98
C VAL A 309 -0.99 -11.91 2.73
N TYR A 310 -2.11 -11.28 2.38
CA TYR A 310 -3.42 -11.58 2.92
C TYR A 310 -4.30 -12.20 1.84
N HIS A 311 -4.99 -13.27 2.21
CA HIS A 311 -5.95 -13.97 1.39
C HIS A 311 -7.01 -14.60 2.29
N THR A 312 -8.20 -14.80 1.73
CA THR A 312 -9.22 -15.67 2.32
C THR A 312 -9.83 -16.51 1.21
N LYS A 313 -10.45 -17.64 1.57
CA LYS A 313 -11.10 -18.53 0.59
C LYS A 313 -12.31 -17.88 -0.10
N ARG A 314 -13.01 -16.98 0.60
CA ARG A 314 -14.20 -16.29 0.09
C ARG A 314 -13.86 -15.12 -0.82
N MET A 315 -12.76 -14.42 -0.52
CA MET A 315 -12.31 -13.25 -1.28
C MET A 315 -12.00 -13.62 -2.72
N GLN A 316 -12.62 -12.89 -3.64
CA GLN A 316 -12.40 -13.01 -5.08
C GLN A 316 -11.33 -11.98 -5.51
N ARG A 317 -11.38 -11.50 -6.74
CA ARG A 317 -10.37 -10.56 -7.26
C ARG A 317 -10.46 -9.27 -6.45
N VAL A 318 -9.32 -8.76 -6.01
CA VAL A 318 -9.29 -7.52 -5.23
C VAL A 318 -9.12 -6.37 -6.21
N LEU A 319 -10.16 -5.55 -6.36
CA LEU A 319 -10.24 -4.51 -7.37
C LEU A 319 -9.64 -3.19 -6.88
N CYS A 320 -9.76 -2.89 -5.59
CA CYS A 320 -9.22 -1.69 -4.98
C CYS A 320 -8.68 -1.95 -3.57
N CYS A 321 -7.71 -1.16 -3.16
CA CYS A 321 -7.12 -1.21 -1.82
C CYS A 321 -6.74 0.18 -1.33
N GLN A 322 -6.84 0.40 -0.02
CA GLN A 322 -6.47 1.68 0.57
C GLN A 322 -5.96 1.50 1.99
N TYR A 323 -4.96 2.30 2.39
CA TYR A 323 -4.54 2.42 3.77
C TYR A 323 -5.51 3.32 4.55
N SER A 324 -5.71 2.99 5.82
CA SER A 324 -6.32 3.92 6.76
C SER A 324 -5.43 5.15 7.00
N GLY A 325 -6.02 6.28 7.38
CA GLY A 325 -5.27 7.52 7.64
C GLY A 325 -4.23 7.41 8.77
N ASP A 326 -4.38 6.44 9.67
CA ASP A 326 -3.40 6.11 10.73
C ASP A 326 -2.33 5.09 10.29
N GLY A 327 -2.44 4.51 9.09
CA GLY A 327 -1.53 3.50 8.55
C GLY A 327 -1.56 2.14 9.26
N ARG A 328 -2.47 1.93 10.23
CA ARG A 328 -2.57 0.68 11.00
C ARG A 328 -3.47 -0.36 10.36
N PHE A 329 -4.36 0.06 9.47
CA PHE A 329 -5.31 -0.81 8.80
C PHE A 329 -5.21 -0.67 7.29
N VAL A 330 -5.65 -1.72 6.62
CA VAL A 330 -5.73 -1.81 5.17
C VAL A 330 -7.15 -2.22 4.81
N PHE A 331 -7.76 -1.48 3.91
CA PHE A 331 -9.05 -1.76 3.32
C PHE A 331 -8.86 -2.46 1.98
N SER A 332 -9.73 -3.41 1.68
CA SER A 332 -9.75 -4.09 0.39
C SER A 332 -11.16 -4.23 -0.12
N GLY A 333 -11.40 -3.79 -1.34
CA GLY A 333 -12.64 -3.96 -2.08
C GLY A 333 -12.46 -5.09 -3.06
N SER A 334 -13.32 -6.09 -2.96
CA SER A 334 -13.24 -7.30 -3.77
C SER A 334 -14.48 -7.41 -4.66
N GLU A 335 -14.32 -8.20 -5.73
CA GLU A 335 -15.38 -8.54 -6.68
C GLU A 335 -16.53 -9.32 -6.03
N ASP A 336 -16.33 -9.86 -4.82
CA ASP A 336 -17.39 -10.50 -4.01
C ASP A 336 -18.22 -9.51 -3.17
N CYS A 337 -18.31 -8.26 -3.63
CA CYS A 337 -19.12 -7.16 -3.08
C CYS A 337 -18.74 -6.74 -1.63
N ASN A 338 -17.73 -7.37 -1.05
CA ASN A 338 -17.36 -7.18 0.35
C ASN A 338 -16.13 -6.29 0.48
N ILE A 339 -16.21 -5.35 1.41
CA ILE A 339 -15.06 -4.57 1.85
C ILE A 339 -14.50 -5.25 3.09
N ARG A 340 -13.20 -5.54 3.11
CA ARG A 340 -12.55 -6.17 4.26
C ARG A 340 -11.55 -5.23 4.89
N VAL A 341 -11.51 -5.27 6.22
CA VAL A 341 -10.54 -4.52 7.03
C VAL A 341 -9.49 -5.49 7.55
N TRP A 342 -8.24 -5.19 7.25
CA TRP A 342 -7.07 -5.93 7.68
C TRP A 342 -6.22 -5.06 8.59
N LYS A 343 -5.51 -5.67 9.52
CA LYS A 343 -4.39 -5.00 10.18
C LYS A 343 -3.24 -4.87 9.19
N ASN A 344 -2.57 -3.73 9.19
CA ASN A 344 -1.31 -3.56 8.48
C ASN A 344 -0.32 -4.59 9.04
N GLU A 345 0.04 -4.48 10.33
CA GLU A 345 0.84 -5.51 11.00
C GLU A 345 -0.05 -6.62 11.59
N ALA A 346 0.04 -7.83 11.05
CA ALA A 346 -0.83 -8.95 11.45
C ALA A 346 -0.75 -9.33 12.94
N SER A 347 0.43 -9.18 13.57
CA SER A 347 0.68 -9.59 14.97
C SER A 347 0.32 -8.52 15.99
N ASP A 348 0.06 -7.29 15.55
CA ASP A 348 -0.14 -6.18 16.47
C ASP A 348 -1.49 -6.29 17.20
N LYS A 349 -1.45 -5.98 18.49
CA LYS A 349 -2.63 -5.94 19.34
C LYS A 349 -3.44 -4.66 19.10
N LEU A 350 -4.75 -4.78 19.25
CA LEU A 350 -5.68 -3.66 19.23
C LEU A 350 -5.79 -3.06 20.64
N GLY A 351 -6.11 -1.78 20.73
CA GLY A 351 -6.25 -1.07 22.00
C GLY A 351 -4.93 -0.53 22.57
N VAL A 352 -5.03 0.02 23.79
CA VAL A 352 -3.90 0.63 24.50
C VAL A 352 -3.07 -0.46 25.17
N VAL A 353 -1.76 -0.47 24.89
CA VAL A 353 -0.81 -1.45 25.43
C VAL A 353 -0.03 -0.83 26.59
N SER A 354 0.17 -1.59 27.67
CA SER A 354 0.96 -1.12 28.81
C SER A 354 2.41 -0.78 28.40
N LYS A 355 3.05 0.18 29.09
CA LYS A 355 4.44 0.57 28.78
C LYS A 355 5.41 -0.62 28.83
N ARG A 356 5.23 -1.56 29.78
CA ARG A 356 6.05 -2.77 29.91
C ARG A 356 5.89 -3.68 28.69
N GLU A 357 4.66 -3.90 28.26
CA GLU A 357 4.38 -4.75 27.10
C GLU A 357 4.87 -4.11 25.80
N LYS A 358 4.68 -2.80 25.61
CA LYS A 358 5.22 -2.06 24.45
C LYS A 358 6.75 -2.18 24.37
N LYS A 359 7.46 -2.04 25.50
CA LYS A 359 8.91 -2.27 25.58
C LYS A 359 9.28 -3.71 25.24
N ALA A 360 8.53 -4.70 25.72
CA ALA A 360 8.77 -6.10 25.41
C ALA A 360 8.57 -6.43 23.92
N GLN A 361 7.53 -5.88 23.30
CA GLN A 361 7.29 -6.03 21.86
C GLN A 361 8.40 -5.36 21.04
N ALA A 362 8.79 -4.13 21.37
CA ALA A 362 9.87 -3.41 20.70
C ALA A 362 11.21 -4.15 20.84
N TYR A 363 11.51 -4.70 22.02
CA TYR A 363 12.70 -5.51 22.26
C TYR A 363 12.70 -6.79 21.40
N ARG A 364 11.57 -7.50 21.31
CA ARG A 364 11.43 -8.67 20.43
C ARG A 364 11.58 -8.30 18.96
N LYS A 365 10.94 -7.22 18.48
CA LYS A 365 11.07 -6.72 17.09
C LYS A 365 12.54 -6.42 16.76
N LYS A 366 13.28 -5.75 17.66
CA LYS A 366 14.71 -5.46 17.50
C LYS A 366 15.56 -6.74 17.45
N LEU A 367 15.32 -7.70 18.35
CA LEU A 367 16.03 -8.99 18.35
C LEU A 367 15.80 -9.79 17.06
N VAL A 368 14.55 -9.88 16.60
CA VAL A 368 14.21 -10.57 15.35
C VAL A 368 14.89 -9.89 14.16
N ALA A 369 14.99 -8.55 14.14
CA ALA A 369 15.74 -7.82 13.12
C ALA A 369 17.25 -8.12 13.18
N LYS A 370 17.85 -8.10 14.38
CA LYS A 370 19.27 -8.39 14.60
C LYS A 370 19.65 -9.80 14.11
N TYR A 371 18.84 -10.81 14.42
CA TYR A 371 19.10 -12.21 14.07
C TYR A 371 18.34 -12.68 12.81
N LYS A 372 17.86 -11.77 11.96
CA LYS A 372 17.04 -12.06 10.77
C LYS A 372 17.74 -12.99 9.77
N HIS A 373 19.07 -12.93 9.70
CA HIS A 373 19.87 -13.70 8.74
C HIS A 373 20.01 -15.18 9.12
N MET A 374 19.81 -15.52 10.40
CA MET A 374 19.93 -16.89 10.89
C MET A 374 18.87 -17.80 10.24
N PRO A 375 19.23 -19.02 9.82
CA PRO A 375 18.38 -19.84 8.95
C PRO A 375 17.03 -20.19 9.58
N GLU A 376 16.99 -20.54 10.87
CA GLU A 376 15.75 -20.90 11.56
C GLU A 376 14.79 -19.71 11.68
N ILE A 377 15.31 -18.57 12.15
CA ILE A 377 14.54 -17.33 12.30
C ILE A 377 14.07 -16.83 10.93
N ARG A 378 14.96 -16.83 9.93
CA ARG A 378 14.65 -16.45 8.55
C ARG A 378 13.54 -17.31 7.96
N ARG A 379 13.63 -18.63 8.15
CA ARG A 379 12.61 -19.59 7.68
C ARG A 379 11.25 -19.30 8.32
N ILE A 380 11.21 -19.14 9.65
CA ILE A 380 9.96 -18.87 10.39
C ILE A 380 9.39 -17.50 9.99
N ALA A 381 10.21 -16.45 9.98
CA ALA A 381 9.80 -15.08 9.66
C ALA A 381 9.27 -14.96 8.22
N ASN A 382 9.90 -15.63 7.25
CA ASN A 382 9.49 -15.57 5.84
C ASN A 382 8.36 -16.54 5.49
N HIS A 383 8.15 -17.59 6.28
CA HIS A 383 7.09 -18.56 6.00
C HIS A 383 5.71 -17.90 6.08
N LYS A 384 4.96 -17.95 4.97
CA LYS A 384 3.58 -17.47 4.85
C LYS A 384 2.79 -18.55 4.12
N HIS A 385 1.62 -18.89 4.64
CA HIS A 385 0.74 -19.85 3.98
C HIS A 385 0.05 -19.18 2.79
N LEU A 386 0.22 -19.76 1.60
CA LEU A 386 -0.44 -19.35 0.36
C LEU A 386 -1.38 -20.45 -0.11
N PRO A 387 -2.51 -20.11 -0.75
CA PRO A 387 -3.36 -21.10 -1.39
C PRO A 387 -2.57 -21.91 -2.43
N LYS A 388 -2.84 -23.23 -2.50
CA LYS A 388 -2.12 -24.16 -3.37
C LYS A 388 -2.04 -23.67 -4.83
N ALA A 389 -3.15 -23.17 -5.38
CA ALA A 389 -3.21 -22.65 -6.74
C ALA A 389 -2.24 -21.47 -6.99
N ILE A 390 -2.12 -20.57 -6.01
CA ILE A 390 -1.23 -19.40 -6.11
C ILE A 390 0.22 -19.85 -5.98
N LYS A 391 0.51 -20.75 -5.03
CA LYS A 391 1.85 -21.27 -4.81
C LYS A 391 2.39 -22.02 -6.03
N LEU A 392 1.61 -22.93 -6.62
CA LEU A 392 1.98 -23.66 -7.83
C LEU A 392 2.26 -22.73 -9.01
N ARG A 393 1.41 -21.71 -9.21
CA ARG A 393 1.60 -20.75 -10.29
C ARG A 393 2.82 -19.86 -10.05
N GLN A 394 3.08 -19.45 -8.82
CA GLN A 394 4.29 -18.72 -8.45
C GLN A 394 5.56 -19.55 -8.71
N ASP A 395 5.55 -20.84 -8.35
CA ASP A 395 6.69 -21.73 -8.60
C ASP A 395 6.92 -21.93 -10.10
N LYS A 396 5.86 -22.08 -10.90
CA LYS A 396 5.95 -22.10 -12.37
C LYS A 396 6.53 -20.80 -12.94
N MET A 397 6.10 -19.64 -12.44
CA MET A 397 6.64 -18.35 -12.89
C MET A 397 8.13 -18.20 -12.54
N ASN A 398 8.55 -18.61 -11.35
CA ASN A 398 9.97 -18.60 -10.98
C ASN A 398 10.82 -19.48 -11.90
N ILE A 399 10.34 -20.69 -12.22
CA ILE A 399 11.01 -21.60 -13.16
C ILE A 399 11.11 -20.96 -14.56
N MET A 400 10.03 -20.33 -15.03
CA MET A 400 10.02 -19.63 -16.32
C MET A 400 11.00 -18.45 -16.35
N ASP A 401 11.04 -17.64 -15.29
CA ASP A 401 11.96 -16.51 -15.15
C ASP A 401 13.42 -16.97 -15.10
N GLU A 402 13.73 -18.03 -14.35
CA GLU A 402 15.07 -18.61 -14.29
C GLU A 402 15.50 -19.18 -15.65
N ALA A 403 14.60 -19.88 -16.35
CA ALA A 403 14.85 -20.38 -17.69
C ALA A 403 15.11 -19.23 -18.69
N GLN A 404 14.33 -18.14 -18.62
CA GLN A 404 14.52 -16.96 -19.46
C GLN A 404 15.84 -16.25 -19.16
N LYS A 405 16.18 -16.07 -17.88
CA LYS A 405 17.48 -15.50 -17.46
C LYS A 405 18.65 -16.33 -17.95
N LYS A 406 18.57 -17.67 -17.83
CA LYS A 406 19.59 -18.59 -18.35
C LYS A 406 19.71 -18.49 -19.86
N LYS A 407 18.59 -18.42 -20.58
CA LYS A 407 18.56 -18.26 -22.05
C LYS A 407 19.18 -16.94 -22.49
N GLU A 408 18.86 -15.83 -21.83
CA GLU A 408 19.46 -14.51 -22.09
C GLU A 408 20.96 -14.52 -21.79
N ALA A 409 21.38 -15.09 -20.65
CA ALA A 409 22.79 -15.19 -20.29
C ALA A 409 23.59 -16.01 -21.33
N ASN A 410 23.05 -17.14 -21.78
CA ASN A 410 23.67 -17.97 -22.82
C ASN A 410 23.77 -17.21 -24.15
N ARG A 411 22.73 -16.45 -24.54
CA ARG A 411 22.75 -15.62 -25.74
C ARG A 411 23.82 -14.53 -25.69
N VAL A 412 24.00 -13.89 -24.53
CA VAL A 412 25.05 -12.87 -24.35
C VAL A 412 26.44 -13.51 -24.43
N LYS A 413 26.64 -14.66 -23.76
CA LYS A 413 27.92 -15.40 -23.79
C LYS A 413 28.32 -15.88 -25.18
N ASN A 414 27.36 -16.32 -25.98
CA ASN A 414 27.61 -16.87 -27.32
C ASN A 414 27.57 -15.80 -28.43
N SER A 415 27.25 -14.55 -28.09
CA SER A 415 27.26 -13.44 -29.05
C SER A 415 28.64 -12.78 -29.09
N LYS A 416 28.98 -12.15 -30.23
CA LYS A 416 30.21 -11.36 -30.34
C LYS A 416 30.30 -10.35 -29.19
N PRO A 417 31.46 -10.19 -28.52
CA PRO A 417 31.63 -9.21 -27.46
C PRO A 417 31.10 -7.82 -27.88
N GLY A 418 30.25 -7.21 -27.05
CA GLY A 418 29.66 -5.89 -27.31
C GLY A 418 28.39 -5.87 -28.18
N SER A 419 28.06 -6.95 -28.91
CA SER A 419 26.88 -6.98 -29.79
C SER A 419 25.54 -6.97 -29.04
N ARG A 420 25.51 -7.46 -27.79
CA ARG A 420 24.31 -7.48 -26.93
C ARG A 420 24.65 -6.93 -25.55
N PRO A 421 24.36 -5.65 -25.26
CA PRO A 421 24.60 -5.09 -23.94
C PRO A 421 23.68 -5.71 -22.90
N LYS A 422 24.21 -5.93 -21.69
CA LYS A 422 23.43 -6.47 -20.56
C LYS A 422 22.55 -5.37 -19.98
N VAL A 423 21.29 -5.32 -20.42
CA VAL A 423 20.29 -4.38 -19.86
C VAL A 423 19.94 -4.80 -18.42
N GLY A 424 20.02 -3.86 -17.48
CA GLY A 424 19.68 -4.10 -16.08
C GLY A 424 18.19 -4.41 -15.90
N GLU A 425 17.83 -5.26 -14.93
CA GLU A 425 16.42 -5.62 -14.68
C GLU A 425 15.50 -4.41 -14.46
N LYS A 426 16.06 -3.32 -13.91
CA LYS A 426 15.38 -2.05 -13.64
C LYS A 426 15.04 -1.22 -14.87
N GLN A 427 15.74 -1.44 -15.99
CA GLN A 427 15.53 -0.72 -17.26
C GLN A 427 14.66 -1.52 -18.23
N LYS A 428 14.66 -2.86 -18.12
CA LYS A 428 13.85 -3.76 -18.96
C LYS A 428 12.35 -3.41 -19.09
N PRO A 429 11.65 -2.90 -18.05
CA PRO A 429 10.22 -2.61 -18.21
C PRO A 429 9.94 -1.34 -19.03
N ILE A 430 10.93 -0.47 -19.25
CA ILE A 430 10.76 0.81 -19.95
C ILE A 430 11.12 0.62 -21.42
N LEU A 431 10.25 1.09 -22.32
CA LEU A 431 10.49 1.05 -23.77
C LEU A 431 11.04 2.37 -24.29
N ARG A 432 10.37 3.48 -23.97
CA ARG A 432 10.75 4.82 -24.42
C ARG A 432 10.31 5.89 -23.43
N GLN A 433 11.06 6.98 -23.39
CA GLN A 433 10.70 8.19 -22.66
C GLN A 433 10.50 9.32 -23.67
N LEU A 434 9.42 10.08 -23.47
CA LEU A 434 9.12 11.31 -24.20
C LEU A 434 9.21 12.46 -23.19
N LYS A 435 9.85 13.55 -23.61
CA LYS A 435 9.94 14.79 -22.85
C LYS A 435 8.83 15.72 -23.26
#